data_AF-A0A7S4KKZ4-F1
#
_entry.id   AF-A0A7S4KKZ4-F1
#
_cell.length_a   1.000
_cell.length_b   1.000
_cell.length_c   1.000
_cell.angle_alpha   90.00
_cell.angle_beta   90.00
_cell.angle_gamma   90.00
#
_symmetry.space_group_name_H-M   'P 1'
#
loop_
_entity.id
_entity.type
_entity.pdbx_description
1 polymer ?
#
loop_
_entity_poly.entity_id
_entity_poly.type
_entity_poly.pdbx_seq_one_letter_code
_entity_poly.pdbx_strand_id
1 'polypeptide(L)'
;VVVVGWLFLVVVVVGYCWFQQEESLFVERESENRSYLTGVCCCFFVVFCLSFFANMDTARKQFEAENKIQVVDADAIYVYDQEYANRIRREKPWKADVHYFKKCKISAVALIKMVMHARAGGSLEVMGMLQGRIDGDSFIVMDAFAIPAQGIETRVDPGAEGFAYIVRYVTLQESVGRPEQTFGWYHSHPGYGCWLSGVDVGTQSLHQDHEDPWLAIVVDPKRTMSSGKVEIGAFRTYPKEYTPLQTGDMGWQPIPQDKIEDFGTHNNRYYSLEVSFFKSSVDSHLLDLLWEKYWVNTLASSSLLADRVFSAGQISDFSKKLEQIEEKMKSREEGGVG
;
A
#
# COMPACT_ATOMS: atom_id res chain seq x y z
N VAL A 1 -15.55 16.74 20.41
CA VAL A 1 -16.61 17.77 20.64
C VAL A 1 -16.46 18.95 19.68
N VAL A 2 -15.27 19.58 19.56
CA VAL A 2 -15.07 20.73 18.65
C VAL A 2 -15.16 20.37 17.16
N VAL A 3 -14.57 19.26 16.72
CA VAL A 3 -14.61 18.82 15.31
C VAL A 3 -16.01 18.42 14.84
N VAL A 4 -16.81 17.82 15.75
CA VAL A 4 -18.21 17.48 15.50
C VAL A 4 -19.04 18.75 15.31
N GLY A 5 -18.75 19.82 16.05
CA GLY A 5 -19.40 21.12 15.90
C GLY A 5 -19.09 21.83 14.57
N TRP A 6 -17.86 21.69 14.05
CA TRP A 6 -17.47 22.27 12.75
C TRP A 6 -18.08 21.53 11.56
N LEU A 7 -18.14 20.19 11.62
CA LEU A 7 -18.87 19.39 10.63
C LEU A 7 -20.38 19.67 10.66
N PHE A 8 -20.96 19.86 11.84
CA PHE A 8 -22.36 20.28 11.97
C PHE A 8 -22.58 21.65 11.32
N LEU A 9 -21.67 22.61 11.50
CA LEU A 9 -21.78 23.95 10.93
C LEU A 9 -21.66 23.95 9.40
N VAL A 10 -20.70 23.21 8.83
CA VAL A 10 -20.51 23.12 7.37
C VAL A 10 -21.70 22.42 6.71
N VAL A 11 -22.22 21.35 7.31
CA VAL A 11 -23.38 20.61 6.79
C VAL A 11 -24.67 21.43 6.92
N VAL A 12 -24.85 22.20 8.00
CA VAL A 12 -25.97 23.14 8.15
C VAL A 12 -25.89 24.24 7.11
N VAL A 13 -24.71 24.83 6.85
CA VAL A 13 -24.55 25.90 5.85
C VAL A 13 -24.77 25.40 4.42
N VAL A 14 -24.27 24.23 4.07
CA VAL A 14 -24.51 23.63 2.74
C VAL A 14 -25.97 23.23 2.56
N GLY A 15 -26.62 22.69 3.60
CA GLY A 15 -28.05 22.41 3.59
C GLY A 15 -28.90 23.68 3.47
N TYR A 16 -28.50 24.77 4.13
CA TYR A 16 -29.17 26.08 4.03
C TYR A 16 -28.99 26.74 2.66
N CYS A 17 -27.82 26.58 2.03
CA CYS A 17 -27.58 27.05 0.67
C CYS A 17 -28.37 26.26 -0.38
N TRP A 18 -28.52 24.93 -0.22
CA TRP A 18 -29.41 24.14 -1.08
C TRP A 18 -30.86 24.57 -0.92
N PHE A 19 -31.30 24.80 0.32
CA PHE A 19 -32.65 25.29 0.65
C PHE A 19 -32.95 26.66 0.00
N GLN A 20 -32.00 27.61 0.01
CA GLN A 20 -32.16 28.91 -0.66
C GLN A 20 -32.15 28.82 -2.19
N GLN A 21 -31.41 27.87 -2.76
CA GLN A 21 -31.34 27.72 -4.22
C GLN A 21 -32.62 27.08 -4.78
N GLU A 22 -33.25 26.16 -4.05
CA GLU A 22 -34.56 25.59 -4.42
C GLU A 22 -35.74 26.52 -4.11
N GLU A 23 -35.67 27.39 -3.09
CA GLU A 23 -36.70 28.42 -2.87
C GLU A 23 -36.85 29.36 -4.08
N SER A 24 -35.77 29.62 -4.82
CA SER A 24 -35.82 30.45 -6.04
C SER A 24 -36.54 29.78 -7.23
N LEU A 25 -36.73 28.46 -7.19
CA LEU A 25 -37.35 27.67 -8.26
C LEU A 25 -38.80 27.28 -7.96
N PHE A 26 -39.31 27.54 -6.76
CA PHE A 26 -40.63 27.05 -6.31
C PHE A 26 -41.52 28.11 -5.65
N VAL A 27 -41.33 29.40 -5.97
CA VAL A 27 -42.31 30.46 -5.67
C VAL A 27 -43.40 30.45 -6.73
N GLU A 28 -44.30 29.46 -6.66
CA GLU A 28 -45.72 29.55 -7.09
C GLU A 28 -46.40 28.17 -6.94
N ARG A 29 -46.70 27.75 -5.70
CA ARG A 29 -47.96 27.05 -5.34
C ARG A 29 -48.03 26.70 -3.86
N GLU A 30 -49.08 27.26 -3.25
CA GLU A 30 -49.85 26.82 -2.07
C GLU A 30 -49.16 26.38 -0.76
N SER A 31 -49.59 27.03 0.31
CA SER A 31 -49.08 27.01 1.68
C SER A 31 -49.49 25.82 2.54
N GLU A 32 -49.91 24.68 1.98
CA GLU A 32 -50.38 23.52 2.76
C GLU A 32 -49.33 22.40 2.97
N ASN A 33 -48.15 22.46 2.35
CA ASN A 33 -47.19 21.34 2.37
C ASN A 33 -45.92 21.51 3.22
N ARG A 34 -45.82 22.54 4.06
CA ARG A 34 -44.61 22.82 4.86
C ARG A 34 -44.25 21.71 5.86
N SER A 35 -45.24 21.01 6.41
CA SER A 35 -45.05 19.86 7.33
C SER A 35 -44.61 18.59 6.60
N TYR A 36 -45.09 18.41 5.36
CA TYR A 36 -44.71 17.29 4.50
C TYR A 36 -43.31 17.48 3.93
N LEU A 37 -42.93 18.69 3.50
CA LEU A 37 -41.58 18.98 3.03
C LEU A 37 -40.52 18.80 4.12
N THR A 38 -40.81 19.21 5.37
CA THR A 38 -39.89 19.00 6.50
C THR A 38 -39.76 17.53 6.89
N GLY A 39 -40.85 16.75 6.84
CA GLY A 39 -40.81 15.30 7.04
C GLY A 39 -40.08 14.54 5.93
N VAL A 40 -40.31 14.89 4.67
CA VAL A 40 -39.62 14.31 3.51
C VAL A 40 -38.13 14.67 3.52
N CYS A 41 -37.77 15.90 3.86
CA CYS A 41 -36.37 16.34 3.94
C CYS A 41 -35.63 15.69 5.13
N CYS A 42 -36.27 15.50 6.28
CA CYS A 42 -35.72 14.68 7.38
C CYS A 42 -35.57 13.21 6.99
N CYS A 43 -36.52 12.63 6.27
CA CYS A 43 -36.40 11.26 5.74
C CYS A 43 -35.27 11.16 4.71
N PHE A 44 -35.11 12.12 3.81
CA PHE A 44 -33.97 12.18 2.88
C PHE A 44 -32.64 12.36 3.61
N PHE A 45 -32.59 13.16 4.68
CA PHE A 45 -31.40 13.35 5.51
C PHE A 45 -31.01 12.07 6.26
N VAL A 46 -31.99 11.38 6.85
CA VAL A 46 -31.78 10.10 7.53
C VAL A 46 -31.40 9.01 6.53
N VAL A 47 -32.04 8.95 5.37
CA VAL A 47 -31.68 8.02 4.29
C VAL A 47 -30.31 8.33 3.71
N PHE A 48 -29.93 9.61 3.56
CA PHE A 48 -28.60 9.99 3.08
C PHE A 48 -27.51 9.65 4.10
N CYS A 49 -27.72 9.95 5.39
CA CYS A 49 -26.79 9.51 6.44
C CYS A 49 -26.72 7.99 6.58
N LEU A 50 -27.86 7.28 6.56
CA LEU A 50 -27.87 5.81 6.63
C LEU A 50 -27.22 5.18 5.39
N SER A 51 -27.43 5.75 4.19
CA SER A 51 -26.76 5.32 2.96
C SER A 51 -25.26 5.62 3.00
N PHE A 52 -24.86 6.73 3.62
CA PHE A 52 -23.46 7.12 3.80
C PHE A 52 -22.73 6.16 4.74
N PHE A 53 -23.30 5.86 5.92
CA PHE A 53 -22.75 4.89 6.86
C PHE A 53 -22.81 3.43 6.32
N ALA A 54 -23.86 3.06 5.59
CA ALA A 54 -23.95 1.73 4.96
C ALA A 54 -22.89 1.53 3.87
N ASN A 55 -22.53 2.59 3.14
CA ASN A 55 -21.49 2.53 2.10
C ASN A 55 -20.08 2.38 2.71
N MET A 56 -19.84 2.94 3.91
CA MET A 56 -18.56 2.84 4.64
C MET A 56 -18.20 1.41 5.02
N ASP A 57 -19.13 0.72 5.71
CA ASP A 57 -18.95 -0.66 6.12
C ASP A 57 -18.84 -1.60 4.92
N THR A 58 -19.54 -1.29 3.83
CA THR A 58 -19.49 -2.07 2.59
C THR A 58 -18.13 -1.93 1.91
N ALA A 59 -17.59 -0.72 1.78
CA ALA A 59 -16.28 -0.48 1.17
C ALA A 59 -15.14 -1.11 1.99
N ARG A 60 -15.21 -1.07 3.33
CA ARG A 60 -14.24 -1.75 4.20
C ARG A 60 -14.30 -3.27 4.03
N LYS A 61 -15.50 -3.86 4.09
CA LYS A 61 -15.69 -5.30 3.89
C LYS A 61 -15.23 -5.73 2.51
N GLN A 62 -15.44 -4.89 1.48
CA GLN A 62 -14.93 -5.11 0.14
C GLN A 62 -13.40 -5.11 0.12
N PHE A 63 -12.73 -4.10 0.70
CA PHE A 63 -11.27 -4.06 0.79
C PHE A 63 -10.71 -5.28 1.54
N GLU A 64 -11.30 -5.63 2.68
CA GLU A 64 -10.89 -6.81 3.46
C GLU A 64 -11.07 -8.12 2.66
N ALA A 65 -12.16 -8.24 1.91
CA ALA A 65 -12.46 -9.40 1.07
C ALA A 65 -11.52 -9.50 -0.15
N GLU A 66 -11.30 -8.38 -0.85
CA GLU A 66 -10.41 -8.31 -2.02
C GLU A 66 -8.96 -8.64 -1.65
N ASN A 67 -8.53 -8.20 -0.45
CA ASN A 67 -7.19 -8.47 0.07
C ASN A 67 -7.09 -9.75 0.91
N LYS A 68 -8.20 -10.49 1.11
CA LYS A 68 -8.23 -11.75 1.87
C LYS A 68 -7.63 -11.63 3.28
N ILE A 69 -7.93 -10.53 3.98
CA ILE A 69 -7.38 -10.27 5.31
C ILE A 69 -7.97 -11.28 6.31
N GLN A 70 -7.11 -12.05 6.95
CA GLN A 70 -7.54 -13.06 7.92
C GLN A 70 -7.71 -12.44 9.31
N VAL A 71 -8.87 -12.67 9.91
CA VAL A 71 -9.08 -12.39 11.34
C VAL A 71 -8.37 -13.49 12.11
N VAL A 72 -7.36 -13.12 12.91
CA VAL A 72 -6.67 -14.07 13.77
C VAL A 72 -7.22 -13.87 15.18
N ASP A 73 -7.95 -14.88 15.67
CA ASP A 73 -8.62 -14.87 16.99
C ASP A 73 -7.64 -14.96 18.17
N ALA A 74 -6.36 -15.22 17.87
CA ALA A 74 -5.31 -15.30 18.86
C ALA A 74 -4.47 -14.02 18.84
N ASP A 75 -4.69 -13.16 19.84
CA ASP A 75 -3.76 -12.09 20.23
C ASP A 75 -2.32 -12.61 20.47
N ALA A 76 -2.13 -13.94 20.50
CA ALA A 76 -0.83 -14.61 20.49
C ALA A 76 0.13 -14.13 19.38
N ILE A 77 -0.36 -13.74 18.19
CA ILE A 77 0.52 -13.18 17.15
C ILE A 77 1.08 -11.79 17.53
N TYR A 78 0.46 -11.10 18.49
CA TYR A 78 0.91 -9.83 19.05
C TYR A 78 1.74 -9.99 20.34
N VAL A 79 1.79 -11.20 20.91
CA VAL A 79 2.63 -11.45 22.10
C VAL A 79 4.10 -11.52 21.70
N TYR A 80 4.87 -10.55 22.18
CA TYR A 80 6.31 -10.50 21.96
C TYR A 80 7.05 -11.46 22.90
N ASP A 81 7.60 -12.55 22.36
CA ASP A 81 8.50 -13.46 23.07
C ASP A 81 9.95 -13.02 22.85
N GLN A 82 10.50 -12.35 23.87
CA GLN A 82 11.87 -11.84 23.84
C GLN A 82 12.92 -12.96 23.86
N GLU A 83 12.65 -14.08 24.54
CA GLU A 83 13.59 -15.19 24.61
C GLU A 83 13.69 -15.89 23.25
N TYR A 84 12.56 -16.11 22.60
CA TYR A 84 12.50 -16.62 21.23
C TYR A 84 13.23 -15.69 20.25
N ALA A 85 12.98 -14.38 20.30
CA ALA A 85 13.61 -13.40 19.44
C ALA A 85 15.15 -13.41 19.59
N ASN A 86 15.62 -13.44 20.84
CA ASN A 86 17.06 -13.51 21.15
C ASN A 86 17.70 -14.82 20.66
N ARG A 87 16.99 -15.95 20.82
CA ARG A 87 17.46 -17.26 20.35
C ARG A 87 17.63 -17.29 18.84
N ILE A 88 16.60 -16.88 18.09
CA ILE A 88 16.63 -16.86 16.62
C ILE A 88 17.73 -15.94 16.09
N ARG A 89 17.94 -14.77 16.72
CA ARG A 89 19.01 -13.85 16.34
C ARG A 89 20.42 -14.41 16.62
N ARG A 90 20.57 -15.27 17.62
CA ARG A 90 21.83 -15.96 17.92
C ARG A 90 22.10 -17.12 16.96
N GLU A 91 21.07 -17.92 16.66
CA GLU A 91 21.19 -19.12 15.83
C GLU A 91 21.30 -18.81 14.33
N LYS A 92 20.66 -17.72 13.87
CA LYS A 92 20.66 -17.25 12.47
C LYS A 92 20.43 -18.38 11.45
N PRO A 93 19.33 -19.15 11.56
CA PRO A 93 19.08 -20.32 10.71
C PRO A 93 19.04 -20.00 9.21
N TRP A 94 18.66 -18.78 8.83
CA TRP A 94 18.69 -18.29 7.44
C TRP A 94 20.08 -18.19 6.82
N LYS A 95 21.17 -18.32 7.59
CA LYS A 95 22.52 -18.42 7.02
C LYS A 95 22.80 -19.80 6.42
N ALA A 96 22.06 -20.83 6.83
CA ALA A 96 22.21 -22.20 6.34
C ALA A 96 21.38 -22.48 5.07
N ASP A 97 20.27 -21.77 4.89
CA ASP A 97 19.37 -21.92 3.74
C ASP A 97 19.02 -20.55 3.16
N VAL A 98 19.37 -20.34 1.89
CA VAL A 98 19.13 -19.10 1.14
C VAL A 98 17.63 -18.82 0.98
N HIS A 99 16.82 -19.88 0.91
CA HIS A 99 15.36 -19.85 0.80
C HIS A 99 14.67 -20.14 2.14
N TYR A 100 15.38 -19.90 3.26
CA TYR A 100 14.83 -20.11 4.60
C TYR A 100 13.51 -19.36 4.80
N PHE A 101 13.45 -18.10 4.36
CA PHE A 101 12.24 -17.29 4.46
C PHE A 101 11.34 -17.50 3.25
N LYS A 102 10.07 -17.82 3.49
CA LYS A 102 9.11 -18.12 2.43
C LYS A 102 7.87 -17.26 2.48
N LYS A 103 7.56 -16.71 3.66
CA LYS A 103 6.30 -16.04 3.95
C LYS A 103 6.52 -14.67 4.57
N CYS A 104 5.63 -13.75 4.25
CA CYS A 104 5.53 -12.43 4.85
C CYS A 104 4.09 -12.21 5.31
N LYS A 105 3.86 -12.13 6.61
CA LYS A 105 2.56 -11.80 7.19
C LYS A 105 2.57 -10.32 7.57
N ILE A 106 1.64 -9.54 7.03
CA ILE A 106 1.57 -8.10 7.24
C ILE A 106 0.30 -7.75 8.01
N SER A 107 0.42 -7.00 9.10
CA SER A 107 -0.72 -6.50 9.84
C SER A 107 -1.52 -5.53 8.97
N ALA A 108 -2.85 -5.53 9.13
CA ALA A 108 -3.71 -4.59 8.40
C ALA A 108 -3.35 -3.12 8.71
N VAL A 109 -2.85 -2.83 9.92
CA VAL A 109 -2.37 -1.49 10.30
C VAL A 109 -1.14 -1.09 9.49
N ALA A 110 -0.13 -1.96 9.41
CA ALA A 110 1.06 -1.71 8.61
C ALA A 110 0.71 -1.55 7.12
N LEU A 111 -0.18 -2.42 6.61
CA LEU A 111 -0.68 -2.35 5.23
C LEU A 111 -1.28 -0.98 4.91
N ILE A 112 -2.25 -0.52 5.72
CA ILE A 112 -2.91 0.76 5.49
C ILE A 112 -1.91 1.91 5.59
N LYS A 113 -1.00 1.91 6.58
CA LYS A 113 0.02 2.97 6.70
C LYS A 113 0.91 3.05 5.46
N MET A 114 1.38 1.91 4.94
CA MET A 114 2.21 1.85 3.74
C MET A 114 1.44 2.35 2.50
N VAL A 115 0.22 1.85 2.29
CA VAL A 115 -0.61 2.24 1.13
C VAL A 115 -0.96 3.72 1.18
N MET A 116 -1.33 4.24 2.35
CA MET A 116 -1.62 5.66 2.54
C MET A 116 -0.40 6.53 2.29
N HIS A 117 0.76 6.13 2.78
CA HIS A 117 2.01 6.86 2.55
C HIS A 117 2.38 6.85 1.07
N ALA A 118 2.33 5.68 0.41
CA ALA A 118 2.58 5.54 -1.02
C ALA A 118 1.63 6.39 -1.86
N ARG A 119 0.35 6.43 -1.50
CA ARG A 119 -0.65 7.29 -2.16
C ARG A 119 -0.35 8.77 -1.97
N ALA A 120 0.07 9.19 -0.76
CA ALA A 120 0.43 10.58 -0.48
C ALA A 120 1.66 11.04 -1.29
N GLY A 121 2.57 10.13 -1.65
CA GLY A 121 3.69 10.38 -2.56
C GLY A 121 3.30 10.67 -4.01
N GLY A 122 2.08 10.32 -4.42
CA GLY A 122 1.57 10.58 -5.77
C GLY A 122 2.36 9.82 -6.85
N SER A 123 3.20 10.52 -7.61
CA SER A 123 4.08 9.91 -8.62
C SER A 123 5.54 9.80 -8.18
N LEU A 124 5.87 10.27 -6.97
CA LEU A 124 7.21 10.15 -6.40
C LEU A 124 7.32 8.86 -5.60
N GLU A 125 8.48 8.23 -5.67
CA GLU A 125 8.84 7.11 -4.79
C GLU A 125 8.98 7.62 -3.35
N VAL A 126 8.39 6.91 -2.39
CA VAL A 126 8.53 7.17 -0.95
C VAL A 126 9.07 5.93 -0.25
N MET A 127 9.65 6.08 0.94
CA MET A 127 10.08 4.95 1.77
C MET A 127 9.64 5.03 3.22
N GLY A 128 9.72 3.88 3.89
CA GLY A 128 9.71 3.82 5.33
C GLY A 128 10.34 2.55 5.87
N MET A 129 10.28 2.40 7.18
CA MET A 129 10.78 1.21 7.88
C MET A 129 9.63 0.30 8.30
N LEU A 130 9.97 -0.98 8.42
CA LEU A 130 9.09 -2.04 8.89
C LEU A 130 9.51 -2.44 10.31
N GLN A 131 8.53 -2.57 11.20
CA GLN A 131 8.72 -3.09 12.56
C GLN A 131 7.99 -4.40 12.71
N GLY A 132 8.62 -5.34 13.39
CA GLY A 132 8.02 -6.65 13.59
C GLY A 132 8.98 -7.67 14.16
N ARG A 133 8.75 -8.93 13.80
CA ARG A 133 9.52 -10.07 14.30
C ARG A 133 9.60 -11.18 13.28
N ILE A 134 10.50 -12.12 13.56
CA ILE A 134 10.61 -13.38 12.84
C ILE A 134 9.84 -14.45 13.62
N ASP A 135 9.11 -15.30 12.90
CA ASP A 135 8.48 -16.50 13.42
C ASP A 135 8.72 -17.66 12.43
N GLY A 136 9.63 -18.56 12.77
CA GLY A 136 10.05 -19.64 11.87
C GLY A 136 10.59 -19.14 10.53
N ASP A 137 9.96 -19.56 9.43
CA ASP A 137 10.26 -19.19 8.04
C ASP A 137 9.54 -17.91 7.57
N SER A 138 8.90 -17.19 8.50
CA SER A 138 7.99 -16.08 8.20
C SER A 138 8.47 -14.76 8.79
N PHE A 139 8.43 -13.70 7.98
CA PHE A 139 8.46 -12.32 8.47
C PHE A 139 7.07 -11.94 8.98
N ILE A 140 6.97 -11.39 10.18
CA ILE A 140 5.71 -10.89 10.75
C ILE A 140 5.85 -9.37 10.91
N VAL A 141 5.28 -8.61 9.97
CA VAL A 141 5.26 -7.15 9.98
C VAL A 141 4.10 -6.69 10.86
N MET A 142 4.43 -6.09 12.00
CA MET A 142 3.46 -5.61 12.99
C MET A 142 3.08 -4.15 12.75
N ASP A 143 4.06 -3.32 12.38
CA ASP A 143 3.84 -1.90 12.10
C ASP A 143 4.79 -1.41 10.99
N ALA A 144 4.49 -0.24 10.42
CA ALA A 144 5.32 0.46 9.46
C ALA A 144 5.24 1.97 9.70
N PHE A 145 6.35 2.68 9.46
CA PHE A 145 6.37 4.14 9.59
C PHE A 145 7.16 4.79 8.44
N ALA A 146 6.68 5.95 7.99
CA ALA A 146 7.31 6.73 6.95
C ALA A 146 8.62 7.36 7.45
N ILE A 147 9.64 7.38 6.60
CA ILE A 147 10.83 8.19 6.84
C ILE A 147 10.67 9.49 6.07
N PRO A 148 10.98 10.65 6.67
CA PRO A 148 11.11 11.90 5.93
C PRO A 148 12.37 11.84 5.05
N ALA A 149 12.27 11.19 3.90
CA ALA A 149 13.31 11.14 2.89
C ALA A 149 12.88 11.99 1.69
N GLN A 150 13.80 12.80 1.17
CA GLN A 150 13.60 13.51 -0.09
C GLN A 150 13.89 12.52 -1.23
N GLY A 151 12.85 11.82 -1.71
CA GLY A 151 12.97 10.91 -2.83
C GLY A 151 13.41 11.67 -4.08
N ILE A 152 14.62 11.38 -4.57
CA ILE A 152 15.04 11.74 -5.93
C ILE A 152 14.64 10.55 -6.80
N GLU A 153 14.18 10.77 -8.04
CA GLU A 153 13.54 9.82 -8.99
C GLU A 153 14.14 8.40 -9.14
N THR A 154 15.30 8.09 -8.54
CA THR A 154 15.95 6.77 -8.63
C THR A 154 16.64 6.31 -7.34
N ARG A 155 16.61 7.10 -6.26
CA ARG A 155 17.31 6.75 -5.01
C ARG A 155 16.56 7.26 -3.81
N VAL A 156 16.34 6.32 -2.90
CA VAL A 156 15.70 6.58 -1.64
C VAL A 156 16.72 6.35 -0.53
N ASP A 157 17.41 7.43 -0.16
CA ASP A 157 18.38 7.47 0.94
C ASP A 157 17.77 8.30 2.07
N PRO A 158 17.62 7.76 3.29
CA PRO A 158 17.11 8.52 4.43
C PRO A 158 17.97 9.74 4.78
N GLY A 159 19.26 9.75 4.41
CA GLY A 159 20.20 10.80 4.80
C GLY A 159 20.38 10.90 6.32
N ALA A 160 21.20 11.85 6.77
CA ALA A 160 21.50 12.00 8.21
C ALA A 160 20.26 12.33 9.06
N GLU A 161 19.33 13.13 8.51
CA GLU A 161 18.10 13.51 9.20
C GLU A 161 17.14 12.32 9.32
N GLY A 162 16.99 11.51 8.26
CA GLY A 162 16.18 10.30 8.30
C GLY A 162 16.72 9.28 9.30
N PHE A 163 18.05 9.08 9.37
CA PHE A 163 18.66 8.23 10.40
C PHE A 163 18.37 8.73 11.83
N ALA A 164 18.51 10.04 12.09
CA ALA A 164 18.17 10.60 13.39
C ALA A 164 16.67 10.42 13.73
N TYR A 165 15.80 10.54 12.73
CA TYR A 165 14.36 10.27 12.88
C TYR A 165 14.10 8.81 13.25
N ILE A 166 14.71 7.85 12.54
CA ILE A 166 14.54 6.41 12.81
C ILE A 166 14.95 6.07 14.24
N VAL A 167 16.14 6.51 14.67
CA VAL A 167 16.63 6.26 16.04
C VAL A 167 15.69 6.84 17.09
N ARG A 168 15.20 8.07 16.87
CA ARG A 168 14.25 8.71 17.77
C ARG A 168 12.91 7.98 17.79
N TYR A 169 12.42 7.54 16.64
CA TYR A 169 11.15 6.84 16.52
C TYR A 169 11.18 5.51 17.26
N VAL A 170 12.23 4.70 17.04
CA VAL A 170 12.40 3.40 17.71
C VAL A 170 12.51 3.57 19.23
N THR A 171 13.33 4.54 19.69
CA THR A 171 13.46 4.85 21.14
C THR A 171 12.11 5.21 21.77
N LEU A 172 11.28 5.99 21.07
CA LEU A 172 9.95 6.36 21.56
C LEU A 172 8.99 5.16 21.58
N GLN A 173 9.04 4.27 20.58
CA GLN A 173 8.23 3.04 20.57
C GLN A 173 8.57 2.13 21.76
N GLU A 174 9.85 1.96 22.06
CA GLU A 174 10.29 1.18 23.23
C GLU A 174 9.74 1.77 24.53
N SER A 175 9.73 3.11 24.67
CA SER A 175 9.21 3.79 25.87
C SER A 175 7.71 3.60 26.11
N VAL A 176 6.93 3.26 25.06
CA VAL A 176 5.49 2.98 25.15
C VAL A 176 5.17 1.48 25.16
N GLY A 177 6.18 0.63 25.37
CA GLY A 177 6.00 -0.82 25.49
C GLY A 177 5.82 -1.53 24.14
N ARG A 178 6.34 -0.97 23.05
CA ARG A 178 6.43 -1.63 21.73
C ARG A 178 7.89 -1.97 21.43
N PRO A 179 8.36 -3.17 21.84
CA PRO A 179 9.76 -3.56 21.72
C PRO A 179 10.16 -4.06 20.32
N GLU A 180 9.24 -4.05 19.35
CA GLU A 180 9.50 -4.53 17.99
C GLU A 180 10.55 -3.68 17.30
N GLN A 181 11.67 -4.34 16.98
CA GLN A 181 12.77 -3.70 16.26
C GLN A 181 12.46 -3.60 14.76
N THR A 182 13.20 -2.72 14.10
CA THR A 182 13.20 -2.62 12.64
C THR A 182 13.93 -3.82 12.05
N PHE A 183 13.35 -4.42 11.01
CA PHE A 183 13.83 -5.64 10.37
C PHE A 183 13.59 -5.62 8.84
N GLY A 184 13.38 -4.43 8.30
CA GLY A 184 13.08 -4.25 6.90
C GLY A 184 12.66 -2.83 6.58
N TRP A 185 12.45 -2.61 5.30
CA TRP A 185 12.06 -1.34 4.72
C TRP A 185 10.99 -1.58 3.67
N TYR A 186 10.21 -0.54 3.39
CA TYR A 186 9.31 -0.52 2.25
C TYR A 186 9.54 0.72 1.40
N HIS A 187 9.23 0.61 0.13
CA HIS A 187 9.14 1.77 -0.76
C HIS A 187 8.01 1.62 -1.78
N SER A 188 7.69 2.70 -2.49
CA SER A 188 6.64 2.70 -3.52
C SER A 188 7.18 2.73 -4.93
N HIS A 189 6.53 1.99 -5.84
CA HIS A 189 6.74 2.03 -7.28
C HIS A 189 5.44 2.51 -7.98
N PRO A 190 5.24 3.82 -8.21
CA PRO A 190 3.95 4.34 -8.68
C PRO A 190 3.67 4.05 -10.17
N GLY A 191 3.12 2.87 -10.47
CA GLY A 191 2.55 2.52 -11.77
C GLY A 191 3.32 1.46 -12.58
N TYR A 192 4.48 0.99 -12.10
CA TYR A 192 5.33 0.03 -12.81
C TYR A 192 5.45 -1.34 -12.13
N GLY A 193 4.58 -1.62 -11.15
CA GLY A 193 4.50 -2.93 -10.49
C GLY A 193 5.45 -3.05 -9.31
N CYS A 194 5.46 -4.23 -8.68
CA CYS A 194 6.25 -4.48 -7.48
C CYS A 194 7.40 -5.43 -7.81
N TRP A 195 8.61 -4.89 -7.91
CA TRP A 195 9.86 -5.61 -8.17
C TRP A 195 11.03 -4.81 -7.59
N LEU A 196 12.26 -5.35 -7.61
CA LEU A 196 13.44 -4.63 -7.13
C LEU A 196 14.28 -4.15 -8.31
N SER A 197 14.53 -2.84 -8.40
CA SER A 197 15.50 -2.26 -9.34
C SER A 197 16.93 -2.68 -9.01
N GLY A 198 17.88 -2.41 -9.91
CA GLY A 198 19.30 -2.63 -9.61
C GLY A 198 19.78 -1.89 -8.35
N VAL A 199 19.24 -0.69 -8.10
CA VAL A 199 19.51 0.09 -6.88
C VAL A 199 18.90 -0.60 -5.66
N ASP A 200 17.65 -1.05 -5.75
CA ASP A 200 16.97 -1.73 -4.64
C ASP A 200 17.65 -3.05 -4.27
N VAL A 201 18.12 -3.81 -5.26
CA VAL A 201 18.91 -5.02 -5.04
C VAL A 201 20.22 -4.69 -4.32
N GLY A 202 20.90 -3.60 -4.69
CA GLY A 202 22.10 -3.13 -4.02
C GLY A 202 21.84 -2.76 -2.55
N THR A 203 20.81 -1.94 -2.30
CA THR A 203 20.38 -1.53 -0.96
C THR A 203 19.97 -2.73 -0.10
N GLN A 204 19.15 -3.62 -0.65
CA GLN A 204 18.69 -4.81 0.06
C GLN A 204 19.84 -5.78 0.36
N SER A 205 20.79 -5.97 -0.56
CA SER A 205 22.00 -6.75 -0.30
C SER A 205 22.81 -6.15 0.84
N LEU A 206 23.01 -4.84 0.86
CA LEU A 206 23.76 -4.15 1.91
C LEU A 206 23.12 -4.35 3.30
N HIS A 207 21.81 -4.18 3.40
CA HIS A 207 21.10 -4.42 4.66
C HIS A 207 21.11 -5.90 5.05
N GLN A 208 20.98 -6.84 4.11
CA GLN A 208 21.11 -8.28 4.42
C GLN A 208 22.54 -8.68 4.85
N ASP A 209 23.56 -7.92 4.46
CA ASP A 209 24.94 -8.16 4.87
C ASP A 209 25.19 -7.65 6.31
N HIS A 210 24.63 -6.51 6.69
CA HIS A 210 24.92 -5.84 7.98
C HIS A 210 23.84 -5.98 9.06
N GLU A 211 22.57 -6.12 8.67
CA GLU A 211 21.39 -6.03 9.56
C GLU A 211 20.45 -7.26 9.43
N ASP A 212 20.96 -8.39 8.91
CA ASP A 212 20.18 -9.61 8.73
C ASP A 212 19.56 -10.13 10.06
N PRO A 213 18.27 -10.46 10.10
CA PRO A 213 17.33 -10.64 8.99
C PRO A 213 16.68 -9.33 8.50
N TRP A 214 16.78 -9.02 7.20
CA TRP A 214 16.18 -7.83 6.57
C TRP A 214 15.18 -8.12 5.44
N LEU A 215 14.06 -7.39 5.39
CA LEU A 215 13.00 -7.54 4.38
C LEU A 215 12.84 -6.28 3.52
N ALA A 216 12.63 -6.45 2.21
CA ALA A 216 12.17 -5.38 1.32
C ALA A 216 10.69 -5.57 0.96
N ILE A 217 9.87 -4.52 1.08
CA ILE A 217 8.50 -4.48 0.58
C ILE A 217 8.36 -3.39 -0.49
N VAL A 218 7.67 -3.69 -1.58
CA VAL A 218 7.35 -2.73 -2.64
C VAL A 218 5.85 -2.61 -2.77
N VAL A 219 5.33 -1.39 -2.84
CA VAL A 219 3.89 -1.10 -2.99
C VAL A 219 3.64 -0.25 -4.24
N ASP A 220 2.71 -0.66 -5.10
CA ASP A 220 2.26 0.16 -6.23
C ASP A 220 0.91 0.83 -5.91
N PRO A 221 0.90 2.13 -5.52
CA PRO A 221 -0.34 2.81 -5.17
C PRO A 221 -1.25 3.04 -6.37
N LYS A 222 -0.72 3.17 -7.60
CA LYS A 222 -1.54 3.44 -8.79
C LYS A 222 -2.29 2.19 -9.24
N ARG A 223 -1.62 1.03 -9.24
CA ARG A 223 -2.27 -0.26 -9.52
C ARG A 223 -3.24 -0.69 -8.44
N THR A 224 -2.94 -0.34 -7.19
CA THR A 224 -3.86 -0.57 -6.07
C THR A 224 -5.18 0.16 -6.28
N MET A 225 -5.12 1.45 -6.66
CA MET A 225 -6.31 2.26 -6.90
C MET A 225 -7.11 1.80 -8.13
N SER A 226 -6.43 1.35 -9.19
CA SER A 226 -7.11 0.92 -10.42
C SER A 226 -7.75 -0.47 -10.31
N SER A 227 -7.19 -1.36 -9.49
CA SER A 227 -7.67 -2.75 -9.35
C SER A 227 -8.53 -3.01 -8.12
N GLY A 228 -8.49 -2.13 -7.10
CA GLY A 228 -9.13 -2.33 -5.79
C GLY A 228 -8.34 -3.25 -4.84
N LYS A 229 -7.47 -4.10 -5.39
CA LYS A 229 -6.58 -4.99 -4.65
C LYS A 229 -5.24 -4.31 -4.40
N VAL A 230 -4.68 -4.44 -3.20
CA VAL A 230 -3.35 -3.90 -2.90
C VAL A 230 -2.30 -4.65 -3.70
N GLU A 231 -1.61 -3.90 -4.57
CA GLU A 231 -0.46 -4.39 -5.32
C GLU A 231 0.79 -4.21 -4.46
N ILE A 232 1.25 -5.32 -3.88
CA ILE A 232 2.36 -5.36 -2.92
C ILE A 232 3.20 -6.61 -3.14
N GLY A 233 4.51 -6.45 -3.09
CA GLY A 233 5.48 -7.54 -3.14
C GLY A 233 6.43 -7.49 -1.95
N ALA A 234 6.82 -8.67 -1.45
CA ALA A 234 7.82 -8.83 -0.41
C ALA A 234 9.00 -9.63 -0.98
N PHE A 235 10.22 -9.15 -0.77
CA PHE A 235 11.40 -9.66 -1.47
C PHE A 235 12.60 -9.80 -0.55
N ARG A 236 13.47 -10.75 -0.93
CA ARG A 236 14.83 -10.88 -0.40
C ARG A 236 15.81 -11.15 -1.53
N THR A 237 17.03 -10.63 -1.40
CA THR A 237 18.09 -10.82 -2.39
C THR A 237 18.89 -12.09 -2.12
N TYR A 238 19.39 -12.68 -3.19
CA TYR A 238 20.35 -13.78 -3.12
C TYR A 238 21.75 -13.26 -2.70
N PRO A 239 22.53 -14.07 -1.97
CA PRO A 239 23.96 -13.80 -1.75
C PRO A 239 24.70 -13.63 -3.08
N LYS A 240 25.79 -12.85 -3.09
CA LYS A 240 26.47 -12.49 -4.35
C LYS A 240 27.01 -13.70 -5.10
N GLU A 241 27.43 -14.71 -4.37
CA GLU A 241 28.01 -15.97 -4.84
C GLU A 241 26.96 -17.00 -5.24
N TYR A 242 25.69 -16.78 -4.91
CA TYR A 242 24.61 -17.71 -5.22
C TYR A 242 24.06 -17.46 -6.62
N THR A 243 24.04 -18.51 -7.44
CA THR A 243 23.35 -18.51 -8.73
C THR A 243 22.09 -19.35 -8.61
N PRO A 244 20.88 -18.78 -8.72
CA PRO A 244 19.67 -19.57 -8.67
C PRO A 244 19.65 -20.55 -9.84
N LEU A 245 19.28 -21.80 -9.56
CA LEU A 245 18.82 -22.71 -10.61
C LEU A 245 17.65 -22.01 -11.30
N GLN A 246 17.62 -21.93 -12.63
CA GLN A 246 16.56 -21.21 -13.35
C GLN A 246 15.19 -21.67 -12.85
N THR A 247 14.53 -20.85 -12.03
CA THR A 247 13.25 -21.18 -11.41
C THR A 247 12.24 -20.10 -11.74
N GLY A 248 11.33 -20.48 -12.63
CA GLY A 248 9.92 -20.12 -12.54
C GLY A 248 9.56 -18.75 -13.09
N ASP A 249 8.51 -18.73 -13.92
CA ASP A 249 7.71 -17.55 -14.23
C ASP A 249 7.47 -16.73 -12.96
N MET A 250 8.24 -15.66 -12.77
CA MET A 250 7.75 -14.52 -12.00
C MET A 250 6.62 -13.97 -12.84
N GLY A 251 5.40 -14.42 -12.50
CA GLY A 251 4.20 -14.25 -13.31
C GLY A 251 4.17 -12.90 -13.99
N TRP A 252 3.85 -12.91 -15.29
CA TRP A 252 3.90 -11.73 -16.13
C TRP A 252 3.25 -10.51 -15.46
N GLN A 253 4.05 -9.47 -15.23
CA GLN A 253 3.56 -8.16 -14.81
C GLN A 253 3.72 -7.17 -15.97
N PRO A 254 2.74 -6.28 -16.20
CA PRO A 254 2.83 -5.29 -17.26
C PRO A 254 3.83 -4.19 -16.87
N ILE A 255 5.13 -4.40 -17.04
CA ILE A 255 6.17 -3.42 -16.70
C ILE A 255 6.31 -2.41 -17.86
N PRO A 256 6.34 -1.09 -17.59
CA PRO A 256 6.63 -0.06 -18.59
C PRO A 256 7.95 -0.28 -19.33
N GLN A 257 8.01 0.24 -20.55
CA GLN A 257 9.12 -0.05 -21.45
C GLN A 257 10.46 0.52 -20.96
N ASP A 258 10.44 1.71 -20.36
CA ASP A 258 11.61 2.38 -19.78
C ASP A 258 12.25 1.63 -18.61
N LYS A 259 11.51 0.69 -17.99
CA LYS A 259 11.98 -0.09 -16.83
C LYS A 259 12.26 -1.56 -17.14
N ILE A 260 11.95 -2.03 -18.35
CA ILE A 260 12.02 -3.45 -18.69
C ILE A 260 13.44 -4.00 -18.72
N GLU A 261 14.42 -3.18 -19.11
CA GLU A 261 15.84 -3.56 -19.16
C GLU A 261 16.42 -3.77 -17.75
N ASP A 262 16.11 -2.85 -16.84
CA ASP A 262 16.55 -2.95 -15.45
C ASP A 262 15.91 -4.14 -14.74
N PHE A 263 14.60 -4.33 -14.93
CA PHE A 263 13.89 -5.52 -14.45
C PHE A 263 14.52 -6.80 -14.99
N GLY A 264 14.68 -6.93 -16.30
CA GLY A 264 15.21 -8.14 -16.94
C GLY A 264 16.62 -8.52 -16.50
N THR A 265 17.44 -7.52 -16.14
CA THR A 265 18.82 -7.73 -15.67
C THR A 265 18.88 -8.23 -14.23
N HIS A 266 18.01 -7.70 -13.36
CA HIS A 266 18.10 -7.92 -11.91
C HIS A 266 17.09 -8.93 -11.36
N ASN A 267 16.13 -9.39 -12.16
CA ASN A 267 15.09 -10.34 -11.76
C ASN A 267 15.66 -11.59 -11.06
N ASN A 268 16.75 -12.15 -11.59
CA ASN A 268 17.37 -13.36 -11.05
C ASN A 268 18.21 -13.13 -9.77
N ARG A 269 18.21 -11.91 -9.20
CA ARG A 269 19.02 -11.55 -8.02
C ARG A 269 18.22 -11.54 -6.72
N TYR A 270 16.91 -11.77 -6.78
CA TYR A 270 16.03 -11.83 -5.63
C TYR A 270 14.94 -12.89 -5.81
N TYR A 271 14.20 -13.16 -4.74
CA TYR A 271 12.99 -13.98 -4.76
C TYR A 271 11.86 -13.29 -4.01
N SER A 272 10.63 -13.61 -4.39
CA SER A 272 9.44 -13.14 -3.72
C SER A 272 9.01 -14.07 -2.58
N LEU A 273 8.47 -13.49 -1.52
CA LEU A 273 7.86 -14.20 -0.41
C LEU A 273 6.33 -14.20 -0.58
N GLU A 274 5.68 -15.25 -0.09
CA GLU A 274 4.22 -15.33 -0.05
C GLU A 274 3.67 -14.30 0.95
N VAL A 275 3.00 -13.26 0.42
CA VAL A 275 2.38 -12.22 1.24
C VAL A 275 1.00 -12.66 1.71
N SER A 276 0.75 -12.53 3.00
CA SER A 276 -0.57 -12.72 3.62
C SER A 276 -0.85 -11.59 4.62
N PHE A 277 -2.12 -11.31 4.87
CA PHE A 277 -2.53 -10.22 5.76
C PHE A 277 -3.30 -10.76 6.96
N PHE A 278 -3.07 -10.14 8.11
CA PHE A 278 -3.77 -10.48 9.35
C PHE A 278 -4.23 -9.21 10.08
N LYS A 279 -5.25 -9.36 10.92
CA LYS A 279 -5.70 -8.31 11.84
C LYS A 279 -6.13 -8.89 13.19
N SER A 280 -5.94 -8.11 14.26
CA SER A 280 -6.51 -8.38 15.59
C SER A 280 -7.90 -7.76 15.75
N SER A 281 -8.52 -8.09 16.88
CA SER A 281 -9.73 -7.44 17.38
C SER A 281 -9.53 -5.93 17.59
N VAL A 282 -8.41 -5.53 18.20
CA VAL A 282 -8.05 -4.13 18.46
C VAL A 282 -7.73 -3.39 17.15
N ASP A 283 -7.00 -4.03 16.24
CA ASP A 283 -6.70 -3.45 14.93
C ASP A 283 -7.99 -3.19 14.18
N SER A 284 -9.00 -4.06 14.30
CA SER A 284 -10.31 -3.83 13.66
C SER A 284 -10.92 -2.48 14.05
N HIS A 285 -10.82 -2.08 15.33
CA HIS A 285 -11.34 -0.79 15.80
C HIS A 285 -10.49 0.38 15.29
N LEU A 286 -9.18 0.22 15.23
CA LEU A 286 -8.28 1.24 14.68
C LEU A 286 -8.50 1.43 13.18
N LEU A 287 -8.72 0.34 12.45
CA LEU A 287 -9.06 0.34 11.04
C LEU A 287 -10.38 1.08 10.81
N ASP A 288 -11.39 0.88 11.66
CA ASP A 288 -12.66 1.62 11.56
C ASP A 288 -12.43 3.13 11.66
N LEU A 289 -11.66 3.60 12.65
CA LEU A 289 -11.35 5.03 12.82
C LEU A 289 -10.51 5.62 11.68
N LEU A 290 -9.53 4.85 11.18
CA LEU A 290 -8.72 5.27 10.03
C LEU A 290 -9.56 5.32 8.76
N TRP A 291 -10.42 4.34 8.55
CA TRP A 291 -11.31 4.28 7.40
C TRP A 291 -12.26 5.48 7.40
N GLU A 292 -12.89 5.78 8.54
CA GLU A 292 -13.77 6.94 8.72
C GLU A 292 -13.15 8.26 8.26
N LYS A 293 -11.88 8.49 8.57
CA LYS A 293 -11.19 9.75 8.26
C LYS A 293 -10.72 9.86 6.81
N TYR A 294 -10.42 8.75 6.14
CA TYR A 294 -9.71 8.77 4.85
C TYR A 294 -10.50 8.19 3.67
N TRP A 295 -11.57 7.42 3.90
CA TRP A 295 -12.40 6.87 2.82
C TRP A 295 -13.14 7.97 2.03
N VAL A 296 -13.48 9.10 2.67
CA VAL A 296 -14.11 10.26 2.03
C VAL A 296 -13.24 10.78 0.89
N ASN A 297 -11.92 10.83 1.06
CA ASN A 297 -10.97 11.23 0.01
C ASN A 297 -10.76 10.16 -1.07
N THR A 298 -11.19 8.92 -0.81
CA THR A 298 -11.04 7.77 -1.72
C THR A 298 -12.27 7.62 -2.62
N LEU A 299 -13.47 7.93 -2.12
CA LEU A 299 -14.70 7.97 -2.92
C LEU A 299 -15.02 9.35 -3.53
N ALA A 300 -14.57 10.45 -2.92
CA ALA A 300 -14.66 11.77 -3.54
C ALA A 300 -13.76 11.87 -4.78
N SER A 301 -12.72 11.02 -4.88
CA SER A 301 -11.99 10.81 -6.12
C SER A 301 -12.73 9.79 -6.97
N SER A 302 -13.37 10.24 -8.06
CA SER A 302 -13.73 9.34 -9.15
C SER A 302 -12.45 8.64 -9.63
N SER A 303 -12.32 7.33 -9.41
CA SER A 303 -11.15 6.54 -9.82
C SER A 303 -10.80 6.75 -11.30
N LEU A 304 -11.85 6.81 -12.14
CA LEU A 304 -11.72 7.05 -13.57
C LEU A 304 -11.23 8.46 -13.92
N LEU A 305 -11.49 9.47 -13.08
CA LEU A 305 -10.99 10.84 -13.28
C LEU A 305 -9.60 11.05 -12.66
N ALA A 306 -9.37 10.48 -11.47
CA ALA A 306 -8.11 10.57 -10.75
C ALA A 306 -6.96 9.87 -11.51
N ASP A 307 -7.25 8.72 -12.13
CA ASP A 307 -6.25 7.90 -12.82
C ASP A 307 -6.29 8.03 -14.36
N ARG A 308 -6.92 9.08 -14.91
CA ARG A 308 -6.93 9.32 -16.38
C ARG A 308 -5.53 9.35 -16.97
N VAL A 309 -4.61 10.08 -16.31
CA VAL A 309 -3.23 10.25 -16.79
C VAL A 309 -2.50 8.92 -16.78
N PHE A 310 -2.67 8.13 -15.72
CA PHE A 310 -2.08 6.80 -15.62
C PHE A 310 -2.62 5.86 -16.71
N SER A 311 -3.94 5.81 -16.87
CA SER A 311 -4.60 4.96 -17.88
C SER A 311 -4.20 5.36 -19.31
N ALA A 312 -4.16 6.65 -19.62
CA ALA A 312 -3.68 7.16 -20.91
C ALA A 312 -2.20 6.82 -21.15
N GLY A 313 -1.37 6.91 -20.10
CA GLY A 313 0.03 6.50 -20.14
C GLY A 313 0.20 5.01 -20.46
N GLN A 314 -0.56 4.13 -19.80
CA GLN A 314 -0.54 2.69 -20.09
C GLN A 314 -0.97 2.37 -21.53
N ILE A 315 -1.97 3.07 -22.06
CA ILE A 315 -2.39 2.93 -23.45
C ILE A 315 -1.28 3.38 -24.41
N SER A 316 -0.62 4.50 -24.12
CA SER A 316 0.51 4.99 -24.92
C SER A 316 1.67 4.00 -24.92
N ASP A 317 2.02 3.44 -23.77
CA ASP A 317 3.07 2.42 -23.65
C ASP A 317 2.71 1.13 -24.39
N PHE A 318 1.43 0.72 -24.35
CA PHE A 318 0.97 -0.43 -25.12
C PHE A 318 1.10 -0.20 -26.64
N SER A 319 0.79 1.01 -27.11
CA SER A 319 0.99 1.40 -28.52
C SER A 319 2.44 1.27 -28.95
N LYS A 320 3.38 1.80 -28.16
CA LYS A 320 4.83 1.70 -28.44
C LYS A 320 5.32 0.24 -28.49
N LYS A 321 4.82 -0.60 -27.58
CA LYS A 321 5.14 -2.04 -27.58
C LYS A 321 4.62 -2.73 -28.84
N LEU A 322 3.42 -2.39 -29.31
CA LEU A 322 2.86 -2.93 -30.56
C LEU A 322 3.69 -2.51 -31.78
N GLU A 323 4.09 -1.24 -31.87
CA GLU A 323 4.94 -0.73 -32.94
C GLU A 323 6.27 -1.49 -33.02
N GLN A 324 6.91 -1.76 -31.88
CA GLN A 324 8.16 -2.53 -31.86
C GLN A 324 7.99 -4.00 -32.22
N ILE A 325 6.86 -4.60 -31.85
CA ILE A 325 6.54 -5.98 -32.27
C ILE A 325 6.36 -5.99 -33.79
N GLU A 326 5.68 -5.00 -34.36
CA GLU A 326 5.50 -4.86 -35.80
C GLU A 326 6.84 -4.71 -36.54
N GLU A 327 7.75 -3.87 -36.05
CA GLU A 327 9.11 -3.72 -36.60
C GLU A 327 9.93 -5.03 -36.50
N LYS A 328 9.82 -5.74 -35.37
CA LYS A 328 10.47 -7.06 -35.20
C LYS A 328 9.88 -8.12 -36.12
N MET A 329 8.58 -8.08 -36.41
CA MET A 329 7.94 -9.00 -37.35
C MET A 329 8.38 -8.71 -38.79
N LYS A 330 8.39 -7.44 -39.21
CA LYS A 330 8.88 -7.01 -40.54
C LYS A 330 10.33 -7.40 -40.78
N SER A 331 11.23 -7.12 -39.83
CA SER A 331 12.65 -7.50 -39.94
C SER A 331 12.87 -9.02 -39.96
N ARG A 332 11.99 -9.80 -39.31
CA ARG A 332 12.04 -11.26 -39.32
C ARG A 332 11.50 -11.87 -40.61
N GLU A 333 10.53 -11.23 -41.27
CA GLU A 333 10.06 -11.60 -42.60
C GLU A 333 11.10 -11.28 -43.69
N GLU A 334 11.83 -10.16 -43.56
CA GLU A 334 12.90 -9.77 -44.49
C GLU A 334 14.17 -10.62 -44.32
N GLY A 335 14.48 -11.09 -43.11
CA GLY A 335 15.64 -11.96 -42.83
C GLY A 335 15.45 -13.45 -43.09
N GLY A 336 14.22 -13.89 -43.44
CA GLY A 336 13.87 -15.29 -43.72
C GLY A 336 13.98 -15.70 -45.19
N VAL A 337 14.38 -14.77 -46.07
CA VAL A 337 14.63 -15.02 -47.49
C VAL A 337 16.14 -14.99 -47.73
N GLY A 338 16.83 -16.06 -47.32
CA GLY A 338 18.27 -16.24 -47.49
C GLY A 338 18.63 -17.71 -47.62
#